data_AF-A0AAV3UTG5-F1
#
_entry.id   AF-A0AAV3UTG5-F1
#
_cell.length_a   1.000
_cell.length_b   1.000
_cell.length_c   1.000
_cell.angle_alpha   90.00
_cell.angle_beta   90.00
_cell.angle_gamma   90.00
#
_symmetry.space_group_name_H-M   'P 1'
#
loop_
_entity.id
_entity.type
_entity.pdbx_description
1 polymer ?
#
loop_
_entity_poly.entity_id
_entity_poly.type
_entity_poly.pdbx_seq_one_letter_code
_entity_poly.pdbx_strand_id
1 'polypeptide(L)'
;MIVDSTNARFSWQMRTRPWCKVVAVLGTLTFTAVAHEGHVDKDAQLACKEKELRASCQYVKETGDNVAKVYSGFCQKISSNKMCVRNQPIKTIVLGPLEN
;
A
#
# COMPACT_ATOMS: atom_id res chain seq x y z
N MET A 1 13.96 -61.20 -3.83
CA MET A 1 13.91 -59.75 -4.07
C MET A 1 14.98 -59.08 -3.23
N ILE A 2 16.20 -58.96 -3.77
CA ILE A 2 17.22 -58.00 -3.34
C ILE A 2 18.02 -57.74 -4.62
N VAL A 3 17.91 -56.54 -5.19
CA VAL A 3 18.84 -56.07 -6.24
C VAL A 3 19.58 -54.90 -5.62
N ASP A 4 20.81 -55.18 -5.21
CA ASP A 4 21.83 -54.19 -4.91
C ASP A 4 22.32 -53.60 -6.25
N SER A 5 22.16 -52.30 -6.43
CA SER A 5 22.63 -51.59 -7.63
C SER A 5 23.61 -50.49 -7.23
N THR A 6 24.86 -50.90 -7.11
CA THR A 6 26.07 -50.21 -7.57
C THR A 6 25.95 -48.70 -7.89
N ASN A 7 26.30 -47.89 -6.90
CA ASN A 7 27.30 -46.81 -6.97
C ASN A 7 27.54 -46.15 -8.35
N ALA A 8 26.68 -45.20 -8.74
CA ALA A 8 26.89 -44.34 -9.90
C ALA A 8 27.83 -43.17 -9.55
N ARG A 9 29.11 -43.32 -9.90
CA ARG A 9 30.14 -42.29 -9.79
C ARG A 9 29.90 -41.21 -10.85
N PHE A 10 29.15 -40.17 -10.49
CA PHE A 10 28.87 -39.02 -11.37
C PHE A 10 30.11 -38.12 -11.49
N SER A 11 30.86 -38.29 -12.58
CA SER A 11 31.98 -37.43 -12.96
C SER A 11 31.46 -36.07 -13.44
N TRP A 12 31.40 -35.08 -12.54
CA TRP A 12 31.16 -33.68 -12.89
C TRP A 12 32.41 -33.05 -13.49
N GLN A 13 32.59 -33.19 -14.81
CA GLN A 13 33.54 -32.37 -15.56
C GLN A 13 32.97 -30.96 -15.69
N MET A 14 33.28 -30.10 -14.72
CA MET A 14 33.02 -28.66 -14.78
C MET A 14 33.91 -28.02 -15.85
N ARG A 15 33.42 -28.00 -17.10
CA ARG A 15 34.00 -27.18 -18.16
C ARG A 15 33.71 -25.71 -17.85
N THR A 16 34.75 -25.02 -17.41
CA THR A 16 34.76 -23.59 -17.04
C THR A 16 34.34 -22.70 -18.21
N ARG A 17 33.07 -22.28 -18.25
CA ARG A 17 32.58 -21.19 -19.11
C ARG A 17 32.41 -19.91 -18.26
N PRO A 18 33.09 -18.80 -18.57
CA PRO A 18 33.18 -17.64 -17.69
C PRO A 18 31.88 -16.81 -17.59
N TRP A 19 30.86 -17.12 -18.40
CA TRP A 19 29.64 -16.32 -18.51
C TRP A 19 28.59 -16.64 -17.44
N CYS A 20 28.73 -17.77 -16.72
CA CYS A 20 27.79 -18.18 -15.68
C CYS A 20 27.95 -17.40 -14.36
N LYS A 21 29.04 -16.65 -14.18
CA LYS A 21 29.29 -15.89 -12.94
C LYS A 21 28.43 -14.63 -12.82
N VAL A 22 27.98 -14.05 -13.93
CA VAL A 22 27.19 -12.80 -13.92
C VAL A 22 25.73 -13.08 -13.51
N VAL A 23 25.19 -14.24 -13.86
CA VAL A 23 23.79 -14.62 -13.57
C VAL A 23 23.58 -14.92 -12.08
N ALA A 24 24.60 -15.42 -11.38
CA ALA A 24 24.49 -15.82 -9.99
C ALA A 24 24.41 -14.64 -9.00
N VAL A 25 24.83 -13.43 -9.39
CA VAL A 25 24.87 -12.26 -8.51
C VAL A 25 23.58 -11.42 -8.56
N LEU A 26 22.76 -11.59 -9.59
CA LEU A 26 21.57 -10.74 -9.80
C LEU A 26 20.30 -11.21 -9.04
N GLY A 27 20.36 -12.36 -8.35
CA GLY A 27 19.18 -13.02 -7.76
C GLY A 27 18.83 -12.65 -6.32
N THR A 28 19.65 -11.85 -5.61
CA THR A 28 19.52 -11.66 -4.14
C THR A 28 18.87 -10.36 -3.70
N LEU A 29 18.32 -9.54 -4.60
CA LEU A 29 17.73 -8.23 -4.26
C LEU A 29 16.20 -8.15 -4.45
N THR A 30 15.48 -9.27 -4.37
CA THR A 30 14.01 -9.20 -4.27
C THR A 30 13.60 -8.95 -2.82
N PHE A 31 13.80 -7.71 -2.36
CA PHE A 31 13.22 -7.27 -1.10
C PHE A 31 11.70 -7.40 -1.18
N THR A 32 11.10 -8.10 -0.22
CA THR A 32 9.65 -8.16 -0.05
C THR A 32 9.15 -6.75 0.28
N ALA A 33 8.55 -6.07 -0.69
CA ALA A 33 7.87 -4.81 -0.44
C ALA A 33 6.63 -5.11 0.41
N VAL A 34 6.75 -4.91 1.73
CA VAL A 34 5.61 -4.95 2.64
C VAL A 34 4.87 -3.63 2.47
N ALA A 35 3.83 -3.64 1.64
CA ALA A 35 2.86 -2.56 1.65
C ALA A 35 2.12 -2.65 3.00
N HIS A 36 2.43 -1.74 3.93
CA HIS A 36 1.66 -1.62 5.16
C HIS A 36 0.19 -1.38 4.78
N GLU A 37 -0.74 -2.10 5.43
CA GLU A 37 -2.16 -1.80 5.29
C GLU A 37 -2.37 -0.36 5.76
N GLY A 38 -2.52 0.57 4.80
CA GLY A 38 -2.68 1.98 5.10
C GLY A 38 -3.85 2.16 6.05
N HIS A 39 -3.59 2.73 7.23
CA HIS A 39 -4.62 2.97 8.24
C HIS A 39 -5.75 3.80 7.60
N VAL A 40 -6.92 3.18 7.47
CA VAL A 40 -8.06 3.84 6.81
C VAL A 40 -8.49 5.01 7.68
N ASP A 41 -8.52 6.20 7.09
CA ASP A 41 -8.89 7.42 7.78
C ASP A 41 -10.36 7.34 8.25
N LYS A 42 -10.55 7.39 9.57
CA LYS A 42 -11.88 7.22 10.20
C LYS A 42 -12.81 8.37 9.85
N ASP A 43 -12.30 9.59 9.73
CA ASP A 43 -13.08 10.76 9.35
C ASP A 43 -13.59 10.62 7.90
N ALA A 44 -12.75 10.08 7.02
CA ALA A 44 -13.16 9.74 5.66
C ALA A 44 -14.26 8.67 5.62
N GLN A 45 -14.23 7.64 6.49
CA GLN A 45 -15.32 6.67 6.60
C GLN A 45 -16.59 7.32 7.13
N LEU A 46 -16.47 8.12 8.19
CA LEU A 46 -17.61 8.76 8.84
C LEU A 46 -18.35 9.71 7.89
N ALA A 47 -17.61 10.48 7.09
CA ALA A 47 -18.17 11.38 6.08
C ALA A 47 -19.08 10.69 5.05
N CYS A 48 -18.94 9.37 4.88
CA CYS A 48 -19.71 8.57 3.94
C CYS A 48 -20.57 7.49 4.60
N LYS A 49 -20.58 7.36 5.92
CA LYS A 49 -21.29 6.28 6.65
C LYS A 49 -22.76 6.19 6.22
N GLU A 50 -23.46 7.31 6.18
CA GLU A 50 -24.89 7.39 5.83
C GLU A 50 -25.14 7.87 4.39
N LYS A 51 -24.11 8.28 3.65
CA LYS A 51 -24.25 8.75 2.27
C LYS A 51 -24.23 7.60 1.26
N GLU A 52 -24.92 7.78 0.15
CA GLU A 52 -24.89 6.82 -0.96
C GLU A 52 -23.53 6.79 -1.67
N LEU A 53 -23.28 5.73 -2.45
CA LEU A 53 -22.10 5.69 -3.32
C LEU A 53 -22.16 6.82 -4.35
N ARG A 54 -21.01 7.41 -4.67
CA ARG A 54 -20.83 8.58 -5.54
C ARG A 54 -21.47 9.88 -5.02
N ALA A 55 -22.08 9.89 -3.83
CA ALA A 55 -22.50 11.14 -3.20
C ALA A 55 -21.29 12.01 -2.88
N SER A 56 -21.45 13.33 -3.02
CA SER A 56 -20.42 14.30 -2.63
C SER A 56 -20.19 14.23 -1.11
N CYS A 57 -18.92 14.26 -0.72
CA CYS A 57 -18.50 14.20 0.68
C CYS A 57 -17.40 15.22 0.97
N GLN A 58 -17.38 15.70 2.21
CA GLN A 58 -16.35 16.58 2.71
C GLN A 58 -16.11 16.27 4.20
N TYR A 59 -14.86 16.34 4.64
CA TYR A 59 -14.49 16.24 6.05
C TYR A 59 -13.33 17.17 6.38
N VAL A 60 -13.20 17.52 7.66
CA VAL A 60 -12.21 18.45 8.18
C VAL A 60 -11.31 17.71 9.15
N LYS A 61 -10.00 17.97 9.06
CA LYS A 61 -9.00 17.43 9.98
C LYS A 61 -8.12 18.55 10.49
N GLU A 62 -8.11 18.74 11.80
CA GLU A 62 -7.19 19.66 12.45
C GLU A 62 -5.74 19.16 12.29
N THR A 63 -4.81 20.04 11.96
CA THR A 63 -3.39 19.68 11.69
C THR A 63 -2.42 20.41 12.62
N GLY A 64 -2.87 21.46 13.31
CA GLY A 64 -2.05 22.24 14.22
C GLY A 64 -2.82 23.44 14.78
N ASP A 65 -2.08 24.36 15.40
CA ASP A 65 -2.61 25.51 16.11
C ASP A 65 -3.50 26.38 15.21
N ASN A 66 -4.81 26.27 15.40
CA ASN A 66 -5.83 27.02 14.66
C ASN A 66 -5.82 26.79 13.13
N VAL A 67 -5.36 25.62 12.67
CA VAL A 67 -5.35 25.29 11.24
C VAL A 67 -6.00 23.94 10.99
N ALA A 68 -6.99 23.93 10.09
CA ALA A 68 -7.65 22.72 9.66
C ALA A 68 -7.51 22.49 8.16
N LYS A 69 -7.47 21.23 7.76
CA LYS A 69 -7.48 20.78 6.37
C LYS A 69 -8.85 20.27 6.01
N VAL A 70 -9.39 20.75 4.91
CA VAL A 70 -10.66 20.34 4.35
C VAL A 70 -10.40 19.43 3.16
N TYR A 71 -10.99 18.24 3.21
CA TYR A 71 -10.88 17.20 2.20
C TYR A 71 -12.23 17.04 1.52
N SER A 72 -12.28 17.16 0.20
CA SER A 72 -13.50 17.03 -0.60
C SER A 72 -13.39 15.94 -1.65
N GLY A 73 -14.47 15.21 -1.86
CA GLY A 73 -14.45 13.95 -2.57
C GLY A 73 -15.83 13.41 -2.94
N PHE A 74 -15.82 12.12 -3.28
CA PHE A 74 -17.03 11.32 -3.44
C PHE A 74 -16.94 10.04 -2.62
N CYS A 75 -18.09 9.57 -2.14
CA CYS A 75 -18.16 8.29 -1.42
C CYS A 75 -17.90 7.13 -2.37
N GLN A 76 -16.90 6.32 -2.07
CA GLN A 76 -16.58 5.10 -2.83
C GLN A 76 -16.41 3.93 -1.88
N LYS A 77 -16.59 2.73 -2.42
CA LYS A 77 -16.31 1.48 -1.70
C LYS A 77 -14.93 0.98 -2.11
N ILE A 78 -13.99 0.95 -1.15
CA ILE A 78 -12.66 0.40 -1.34
C ILE A 78 -12.58 -0.88 -0.50
N SER A 79 -12.44 -2.03 -1.18
CA SER A 79 -12.57 -3.35 -0.55
C SER A 79 -13.91 -3.49 0.19
N SER A 80 -13.90 -3.57 1.52
CA SER A 80 -15.07 -3.67 2.38
C SER A 80 -15.54 -2.34 2.99
N ASN A 81 -14.77 -1.25 2.87
CA ASN A 81 -15.05 0.02 3.54
C ASN A 81 -15.67 1.05 2.57
N LYS A 82 -16.74 1.71 3.00
CA LYS A 82 -17.31 2.88 2.32
C LYS A 82 -16.68 4.15 2.91
N MET A 83 -15.97 4.92 2.10
CA MET A 83 -15.23 6.10 2.56
C MET A 83 -15.22 7.23 1.54
N CYS A 84 -14.96 8.44 2.02
CA CYS A 84 -14.81 9.63 1.21
C CYS A 84 -13.46 9.63 0.51
N VAL A 85 -13.46 9.38 -0.80
CA VAL A 85 -12.25 9.42 -1.62
C VAL A 85 -12.07 10.84 -2.16
N ARG A 86 -10.99 11.47 -1.73
CA ARG A 86 -10.65 12.83 -2.12
C ARG A 86 -10.36 12.88 -3.63
N ASN A 87 -11.04 13.78 -4.32
CA ASN A 87 -10.81 14.05 -5.75
C ASN A 87 -10.49 15.53 -6.02
N GLN A 88 -10.50 16.37 -4.99
CA GLN A 88 -10.15 17.77 -5.06
C GLN A 88 -8.84 18.07 -4.30
N PRO A 89 -8.15 19.18 -4.62
CA PRO A 89 -7.03 19.64 -3.81
C PRO A 89 -7.44 19.88 -2.36
N ILE A 90 -6.51 19.64 -1.42
CA ILE A 90 -6.73 19.89 0.01
C ILE A 90 -6.80 21.40 0.20
N LYS A 91 -7.85 21.88 0.86
CA LYS A 91 -7.93 23.29 1.27
C LYS A 91 -7.47 23.40 2.71
N THR A 92 -6.67 24.42 3.02
CA THR A 92 -6.25 24.72 4.38
C THR A 92 -7.02 25.96 4.84
N ILE A 93 -7.68 25.87 5.98
CA ILE A 93 -8.42 26.97 6.59
C ILE A 93 -7.80 27.31 7.94
N VAL A 94 -7.80 28.60 8.26
CA VAL A 94 -7.49 29.09 9.61
C VAL A 94 -8.79 29.06 10.40
N LEU A 95 -8.80 28.33 11.51
CA LEU A 95 -9.87 28.36 12.48
C LEU A 95 -9.71 29.67 13.26
N GLY A 96 -10.50 30.69 12.91
CA GLY A 96 -10.51 31.93 13.68
C GLY A 96 -10.95 31.66 15.12
N PRO A 97 -10.53 32.47 16.10
CA PRO A 97 -11.13 32.43 17.42
C PRO A 97 -12.64 32.64 17.27
N LEU A 98 -13.44 31.79 17.93
CA LEU A 98 -14.89 31.97 18.05
C LEU A 98 -15.15 33.37 18.62
N GLU A 99 -15.50 34.35 17.79
CA GLU A 99 -16.12 35.58 18.26
C GLU A 99 -17.47 35.19 18.86
N ASN A 100 -17.57 35.36 20.18
CA ASN A 100 -18.78 35.16 20.97
C ASN A 100 -19.62 36.44 21.01
#